data_AF-A0A945YHL6-F1
#
_entry.id   AF-A0A945YHL6-F1
#
_cell.length_a   1.000
_cell.length_b   1.000
_cell.length_c   1.000
_cell.angle_alpha   90.00
_cell.angle_beta   90.00
_cell.angle_gamma   90.00
#
_symmetry.space_group_name_H-M   'P 1'
#
loop_
_entity.id
_entity.type
_entity.pdbx_description
1 polymer ?
#
loop_
_entity_poly.entity_id
_entity_poly.type
_entity_poly.pdbx_seq_one_letter_code
_entity_poly.pdbx_strand_id
1 'polypeptide(L)'
;MKNKLLMIGATGLLGRDVLKYFKDKPDWDCIGLSRRDPQLSDVMHLKSDLMDKKSIDDHANIFKSVTHVVYGALYEMDELISGWRHRQQIEYNSIMFTNFIE
;
A
#
# COMPACT_ATOMS: atom_id res chain seq x y z
N MET A 1 2.89 -19.30 -14.00
CA MET A 1 2.08 -18.57 -13.00
C MET A 1 2.52 -17.13 -13.04
N LYS A 2 1.59 -16.17 -13.02
CA LYS A 2 1.94 -14.75 -12.96
C LYS A 2 2.43 -14.37 -11.56
N ASN A 3 3.33 -13.41 -11.47
CA ASN A 3 3.67 -12.72 -10.23
C ASN A 3 2.50 -11.84 -9.78
N LYS A 4 2.34 -11.67 -8.47
CA LYS A 4 1.28 -10.82 -7.91
C LYS A 4 1.86 -9.75 -7.01
N LEU A 5 1.74 -8.51 -7.46
CA LEU A 5 2.24 -7.32 -6.76
C LEU A 5 1.14 -6.72 -5.89
N LEU A 6 1.45 -6.51 -4.62
CA LEU A 6 0.64 -5.70 -3.70
C LEU A 6 1.32 -4.35 -3.47
N MET A 7 0.66 -3.27 -3.88
CA MET A 7 1.09 -1.89 -3.66
C MET A 7 0.36 -1.28 -2.46
N ILE A 8 1.09 -1.03 -1.37
CA ILE A 8 0.56 -0.35 -0.18
C ILE A 8 0.73 1.16 -0.35
N GLY A 9 -0.36 1.92 -0.31
CA GLY A 9 -0.35 3.34 -0.68
C GLY A 9 -0.64 3.57 -2.17
N ALA A 10 -1.58 2.81 -2.73
CA ALA A 10 -1.87 2.78 -4.17
C ALA A 10 -2.26 4.13 -4.80
N THR A 11 -2.81 5.06 -4.02
CA THR A 11 -3.18 6.40 -4.51
C THR A 11 -2.06 7.43 -4.48
N GLY A 12 -0.92 7.13 -3.81
CA GLY A 12 0.22 8.03 -3.74
C GLY A 12 0.94 8.16 -5.08
N LEU A 13 1.82 9.17 -5.21
CA LEU A 13 2.58 9.41 -6.44
C LEU A 13 3.33 8.15 -6.91
N LEU A 14 4.18 7.60 -6.02
CA LEU A 14 4.91 6.35 -6.27
C LEU A 14 3.96 5.18 -6.55
N GLY A 15 2.91 5.03 -5.74
CA GLY A 15 1.98 3.91 -5.86
C GLY A 15 1.25 3.86 -7.20
N ARG A 16 0.80 5.02 -7.70
CA ARG A 16 0.15 5.11 -9.01
C ARG A 16 1.10 4.74 -10.15
N ASP A 17 2.34 5.20 -10.11
CA ASP A 17 3.30 4.95 -11.19
C ASP A 17 3.81 3.52 -11.20
N VAL A 18 4.02 2.92 -10.02
CA VAL A 18 4.30 1.48 -9.88
C VAL A 18 3.16 0.66 -10.47
N LEU A 19 1.91 0.94 -10.09
CA LEU A 19 0.75 0.20 -10.59
C LEU A 19 0.57 0.33 -12.11
N LYS A 20 0.70 1.55 -12.66
CA LYS A 20 0.67 1.76 -14.13
C LYS A 20 1.75 0.97 -14.84
N TYR A 21 2.96 0.93 -14.29
CA TYR A 21 4.07 0.22 -14.92
C TYR A 21 3.86 -1.30 -14.93
N PHE A 22 3.47 -1.89 -13.79
CA PHE A 22 3.36 -3.33 -13.64
C PHE A 22 2.08 -3.92 -14.23
N LYS A 23 0.95 -3.19 -14.24
CA LYS A 23 -0.32 -3.71 -14.76
C LYS A 23 -0.27 -4.01 -16.27
N ASP A 24 0.62 -3.35 -16.99
CA ASP A 24 0.82 -3.54 -18.43
C ASP A 24 1.83 -4.67 -18.75
N LYS A 25 2.36 -5.37 -17.73
CA LYS A 25 3.30 -6.50 -17.92
C LYS A 25 2.54 -7.84 -17.96
N PRO A 26 2.79 -8.70 -18.96
CA PRO A 26 2.02 -9.92 -19.15
C PRO A 26 2.15 -10.91 -17.97
N ASP A 27 3.28 -10.90 -17.27
CA ASP A 27 3.57 -11.81 -16.16
C ASP A 27 3.15 -11.28 -14.78
N TRP A 28 2.42 -10.16 -14.72
CA TRP A 28 2.03 -9.51 -13.46
C TRP A 28 0.53 -9.34 -13.33
N ASP A 29 0.04 -9.56 -12.11
CA ASP A 29 -1.27 -9.11 -11.64
C ASP A 29 -1.06 -8.10 -10.51
N CYS A 30 -1.79 -6.98 -10.54
CA CYS A 30 -1.60 -5.88 -9.60
C CYS A 30 -2.77 -5.73 -8.64
N ILE A 31 -2.44 -5.53 -7.36
CA ILE A 31 -3.37 -5.21 -6.28
C ILE A 31 -2.91 -3.90 -5.65
N GLY A 32 -3.81 -2.94 -5.50
CA GLY A 32 -3.57 -1.71 -4.75
C GLY A 32 -4.31 -1.73 -3.42
N LEU A 33 -3.62 -1.41 -2.32
CA LEU A 33 -4.24 -1.20 -1.01
C LEU A 33 -4.11 0.27 -0.61
N SER A 34 -5.27 0.90 -0.36
CA SER A 34 -5.36 2.28 0.12
C SER A 34 -6.79 2.64 0.54
N ARG A 35 -6.93 3.69 1.33
CA ARG A 35 -8.25 4.20 1.77
C ARG A 35 -9.19 4.59 0.64
N ARG A 36 -8.63 5.10 -0.47
CA ARG A 36 -9.35 5.50 -1.68
C ARG A 36 -8.94 4.62 -2.85
N ASP A 37 -9.82 4.47 -3.82
CA ASP A 37 -9.55 3.73 -5.06
C ASP A 37 -8.55 4.51 -5.94
N PRO A 38 -7.47 3.88 -6.46
CA PRO A 38 -6.51 4.53 -7.36
C PRO A 38 -7.09 4.93 -8.73
N GLN A 39 -8.30 4.52 -9.09
CA GLN A 39 -8.96 4.80 -10.38
C GLN A 39 -8.12 4.30 -11.56
N LEU A 40 -7.65 3.06 -11.48
CA LEU A 40 -6.86 2.40 -12.53
C LEU A 40 -7.58 1.12 -12.97
N SER A 41 -7.73 0.93 -14.28
CA SER A 41 -8.19 -0.35 -14.83
C SER A 41 -7.18 -1.45 -14.55
N ASP A 42 -7.68 -2.69 -14.49
CA ASP A 42 -6.84 -3.90 -14.39
C ASP A 42 -5.99 -3.98 -13.11
N VAL A 43 -6.43 -3.26 -12.07
CA VAL A 43 -5.86 -3.29 -10.72
C VAL A 43 -6.99 -3.61 -9.74
N MET A 44 -6.85 -4.66 -8.95
CA MET A 44 -7.77 -4.93 -7.85
C MET A 44 -7.52 -3.92 -6.72
N HIS A 45 -8.57 -3.25 -6.23
CA HIS A 45 -8.47 -2.33 -5.10
C HIS A 45 -8.93 -2.99 -3.79
N LEU A 46 -8.05 -2.94 -2.78
CA LEU A 46 -8.33 -3.29 -1.39
C LEU A 46 -8.48 -2.00 -0.58
N LYS A 47 -9.71 -1.71 -0.16
CA LYS A 47 -10.00 -0.54 0.64
C LYS A 47 -9.66 -0.80 2.10
N SER A 48 -8.52 -0.27 2.55
CA SER A 48 -8.06 -0.42 3.94
C SER A 48 -7.47 0.89 4.47
N ASP A 49 -7.52 1.06 5.79
CA ASP A 49 -6.78 2.07 6.53
C ASP A 49 -5.65 1.37 7.29
N LEU A 50 -4.41 1.82 7.10
CA LEU A 50 -3.25 1.20 7.75
C LEU A 50 -3.22 1.42 9.27
N MET A 51 -4.02 2.38 9.78
CA MET A 51 -4.23 2.55 11.21
C MET A 51 -5.30 1.62 11.79
N ASP A 52 -6.09 0.94 10.94
CA ASP A 52 -7.11 -0.03 11.32
C ASP A 52 -6.68 -1.43 10.87
N LYS A 53 -6.01 -2.17 11.76
CA LYS A 53 -5.52 -3.52 11.48
C LYS A 53 -6.62 -4.46 10.97
N LYS A 54 -7.85 -4.33 11.49
CA LYS A 54 -8.95 -5.19 11.06
C LYS A 54 -9.27 -4.98 9.56
N SER A 55 -9.21 -3.75 9.08
CA SER A 55 -9.43 -3.42 7.67
C SER A 55 -8.40 -4.04 6.71
N ILE A 56 -7.24 -4.44 7.24
CA ILE A 56 -6.18 -5.14 6.51
C ILE A 56 -6.40 -6.65 6.61
N ASP A 57 -6.64 -7.15 7.83
CA ASP A 57 -6.83 -8.58 8.13
C ASP A 57 -8.02 -9.19 7.36
N ASP A 58 -9.05 -8.40 7.09
CA ASP A 58 -10.20 -8.81 6.27
C ASP A 58 -9.80 -9.24 4.84
N HIS A 59 -8.57 -8.95 4.40
CA HIS A 59 -8.01 -9.36 3.11
C HIS A 59 -6.98 -10.51 3.19
N ALA A 60 -6.81 -11.15 4.35
CA ALA A 60 -5.78 -12.18 4.57
C ALA A 60 -5.77 -13.31 3.52
N ASN A 61 -6.94 -13.71 3.00
CA ASN A 61 -7.02 -14.74 1.95
C ASN A 61 -6.42 -14.28 0.61
N ILE A 62 -6.51 -12.99 0.28
CA ILE A 62 -5.93 -12.43 -0.95
C ILE A 62 -4.41 -12.40 -0.83
N PHE A 63 -3.90 -12.02 0.35
CA PHE A 63 -2.47 -11.94 0.64
C PHE A 63 -1.73 -13.27 0.48
N LYS A 64 -2.40 -14.41 0.69
CA LYS A 64 -1.82 -15.75 0.45
C LYS A 64 -1.30 -15.96 -0.98
N SER A 65 -1.81 -15.18 -1.94
CA SER A 65 -1.41 -15.27 -3.35
C SER A 65 -0.42 -14.18 -3.78
N VAL A 66 -0.10 -13.23 -2.90
CA VAL A 66 0.83 -12.13 -3.18
C VAL A 66 2.25 -12.69 -3.17
N THR A 67 3.05 -12.32 -4.18
CA THR A 67 4.45 -12.75 -4.28
C THR A 67 5.42 -11.60 -4.04
N HIS A 68 5.00 -10.35 -4.27
CA HIS A 68 5.82 -9.16 -4.08
C HIS A 68 5.00 -8.06 -3.41
N VAL A 69 5.63 -7.31 -2.52
CA VAL A 69 5.05 -6.15 -1.87
C VAL A 69 5.91 -4.93 -2.16
N VAL A 70 5.26 -3.82 -2.51
CA VAL A 70 5.88 -2.49 -2.49
C VAL A 70 5.13 -1.65 -1.46
N TYR A 71 5.85 -1.24 -0.42
CA TYR A 71 5.32 -0.38 0.62
C TYR A 71 5.68 1.08 0.32
N GLY A 72 4.70 1.87 -0.12
CA GLY A 72 4.87 3.29 -0.44
C GLY A 72 3.90 4.20 0.32
N ALA A 73 3.29 3.70 1.40
CA ALA A 73 2.45 4.50 2.27
C ALA A 73 3.28 5.25 3.31
N LEU A 74 2.93 6.51 3.54
CA LEU A 74 3.57 7.37 4.52
C LEU A 74 2.53 8.35 5.08
N TYR A 75 2.51 8.53 6.39
CA TYR A 75 1.97 9.72 7.02
C TYR A 75 3.07 10.79 7.08
N GLU A 76 2.79 11.97 6.54
CA GLU A 76 3.73 13.08 6.44
C GLU A 76 3.13 14.33 7.07
N MET A 77 3.89 14.98 7.94
CA MET A 77 3.55 16.30 8.48
C MET A 77 3.94 17.39 7.47
N ASP A 78 3.28 18.55 7.57
CA ASP A 78 3.47 19.67 6.62
C ASP A 78 4.93 20.11 6.50
N GLU A 79 5.63 20.23 7.63
CA GLU A 79 7.06 20.60 7.66
C GLU A 79 7.95 19.35 7.55
N LEU A 80 8.32 19.01 6.32
CA LEU A 80 8.99 17.76 5.94
C LEU A 80 10.17 17.35 6.85
N ILE A 81 11.19 18.20 6.95
CA ILE A 81 12.44 17.85 7.63
C ILE A 81 12.23 17.70 9.15
N SER A 82 11.47 18.61 9.76
CA SER A 82 11.14 18.49 11.18
C SER A 82 10.19 17.33 11.45
N GLY A 83 9.26 17.06 10.52
CA GLY A 83 8.31 15.96 10.58
C GLY A 83 9.00 14.60 10.65
N TRP A 84 10.09 14.40 9.90
CA TRP A 84 10.86 13.14 9.93
C TRP A 84 11.43 12.80 11.30
N ARG A 85 11.71 13.81 12.13
CA ARG A 85 12.21 13.62 13.50
C ARG A 85 11.10 13.72 14.54
N HIS A 86 9.87 14.03 14.11
CA HIS A 86 8.76 14.24 15.01
C HIS A 86 8.25 12.88 15.52
N ARG A 87 8.23 12.73 16.86
CA ARG A 87 7.89 11.47 17.53
C ARG A 87 6.55 10.91 17.08
N GLN A 88 5.54 11.76 16.94
CA GLN A 88 4.20 11.35 16.50
C GLN A 88 4.17 10.83 15.07
N GLN A 89 4.94 11.44 14.15
CA GLN A 89 5.02 10.95 12.77
C GLN A 89 5.72 9.58 12.72
N ILE A 90 6.78 9.41 13.49
CA ILE A 90 7.49 8.13 13.62
C ILE A 90 6.52 7.06 14.17
N GLU A 91 5.79 7.37 15.23
CA GLU A 91 4.82 6.46 15.86
C GLU A 91 3.70 6.06 14.90
N TYR A 92 3.08 7.01 14.19
CA TYR A 92 2.04 6.68 13.20
C TYR A 92 2.56 5.80 12.08
N ASN A 93 3.71 6.13 11.49
CA ASN A 93 4.27 5.30 10.42
C ASN A 93 4.71 3.92 10.92
N SER A 94 5.15 3.82 12.17
CA SER A 94 5.48 2.54 12.80
C SER A 94 4.22 1.69 12.95
N ILE A 95 3.13 2.25 13.49
CA ILE A 95 1.84 1.56 13.62
C ILE A 95 1.32 1.10 12.26
N MET A 96 1.35 1.99 11.25
CA MET A 96 0.91 1.65 9.90
C MET A 96 1.68 0.47 9.30
N PHE A 97 3.01 0.45 9.48
CA PHE A 97 3.86 -0.61 8.97
C PHE A 97 3.66 -1.92 9.76
N THR A 98 3.63 -1.85 11.09
CA THR A 98 3.40 -2.99 11.99
C THR A 98 2.05 -3.65 11.71
N ASN A 99 0.97 -2.87 11.62
CA ASN A 99 -0.37 -3.39 11.31
C ASN A 99 -0.44 -4.16 9.98
N PHE A 100 0.43 -3.82 9.02
CA PHE A 100 0.48 -4.49 7.73
C PHE A 100 1.37 -5.74 7.71
N ILE A 101 2.51 -5.71 8.41
CA ILE A 101 3.49 -6.80 8.36
C ILE A 101 3.19 -7.94 9.35
N GLU A 102 2.47 -7.65 10.43
CA GLU A 102 1.99 -8.60 11.44
C GLU A 102 0.52 -8.98 11.20
#